data_AF-A0A227J8K6-F1
#
_entry.id   AF-A0A227J8K6-F1
#
_cell.length_a   1.000
_cell.length_b   1.000
_cell.length_c   1.000
_cell.angle_alpha   90.00
_cell.angle_beta   90.00
_cell.angle_gamma   90.00
#
_symmetry.space_group_name_H-M   'P 1'
#
loop_
_entity.id
_entity.type
_entity.pdbx_description
1 polymer ?
#
loop_
_entity_poly.entity_id
_entity_poly.type
_entity_poly.pdbx_seq_one_letter_code
_entity_poly.pdbx_strand_id
1 'polypeptide(L)'
;MIGWSNFSLSVNDLTSYWFAFDEGNMLHQILATLRAPRAYAGVLIGASLAVSGVLMQGLTRNPLASPSILGINAGAACFMALASIGVPFFSQLNPIINAVFGALLSGGAVMLLGGFFSARS
;
A
#
# COMPACT_ATOMS: atom_id res chain seq x y z
N MET A 1 -1.69 -28.12 8.27
CA MET A 1 -1.94 -26.76 8.77
C MET A 1 -1.70 -25.79 7.62
N ILE A 2 -2.70 -25.01 7.21
CA ILE A 2 -2.65 -24.21 5.96
C ILE A 2 -2.27 -22.75 6.25
N GLY A 3 -1.45 -22.52 7.29
CA GLY A 3 -0.96 -21.18 7.56
C GLY A 3 -0.27 -21.03 8.91
N TRP A 4 0.48 -19.93 9.03
CA TRP A 4 1.04 -19.45 10.29
C TRP A 4 -0.06 -18.82 11.14
N SER A 5 -0.42 -19.46 12.26
CA SER A 5 -1.49 -19.04 13.17
C SER A 5 -1.43 -19.85 14.47
N ASN A 6 -1.86 -19.25 15.58
CA ASN A 6 -2.17 -19.96 16.83
C ASN A 6 -3.47 -20.78 16.72
N PHE A 7 -4.30 -20.52 15.71
CA PHE A 7 -5.53 -21.25 15.42
C PHE A 7 -5.30 -22.22 14.26
N SER A 8 -5.59 -23.51 14.47
CA SER A 8 -5.52 -24.53 13.42
C SER A 8 -6.64 -24.34 12.42
N LEU A 9 -6.30 -23.95 11.18
CA LEU A 9 -7.24 -23.85 10.07
C LEU A 9 -7.14 -25.09 9.18
N SER A 10 -8.30 -25.68 8.91
CA SER A 10 -8.48 -26.74 7.92
C SER A 10 -8.89 -26.17 6.55
N VAL A 11 -8.76 -26.97 5.49
CA VAL A 11 -9.24 -26.60 4.14
C VAL A 11 -10.74 -26.38 4.17
N ASN A 12 -11.45 -27.23 4.93
CA ASN A 12 -12.90 -27.18 5.03
C ASN A 12 -13.40 -25.86 5.61
N ASP A 13 -12.68 -25.28 6.58
CA ASP A 13 -13.03 -23.99 7.20
C ASP A 13 -12.90 -22.81 6.22
N LEU A 14 -11.97 -22.91 5.26
CA LEU A 14 -11.82 -21.91 4.20
C LEU A 14 -12.94 -22.02 3.17
N THR A 15 -13.30 -23.25 2.81
CA THR A 15 -14.42 -23.48 1.87
C THR A 15 -15.76 -23.10 2.50
N SER A 16 -15.98 -23.38 3.78
CA SER A 16 -17.19 -22.96 4.49
C SER A 16 -17.24 -21.44 4.64
N TYR A 17 -16.11 -20.79 4.96
CA TYR A 17 -16.04 -19.33 4.99
C TYR A 17 -16.45 -18.69 3.65
N TRP A 18 -16.06 -19.27 2.52
CA TRP A 18 -16.34 -18.73 1.19
C TRP A 18 -17.78 -18.96 0.71
N PHE A 19 -18.38 -20.11 1.03
CA PHE A 19 -19.69 -20.50 0.49
C PHE A 19 -20.84 -20.45 1.50
N ALA A 20 -20.56 -20.50 2.80
CA ALA A 20 -21.54 -20.52 3.88
C ALA A 20 -21.00 -19.74 5.10
N PHE A 21 -20.90 -18.42 4.95
CA PHE A 21 -20.43 -17.54 6.02
C PHE A 21 -21.37 -17.61 7.23
N ASP A 22 -20.79 -17.83 8.41
CA ASP A 22 -21.50 -17.94 9.69
C ASP A 22 -20.90 -16.92 10.66
N GLU A 23 -21.70 -15.94 11.06
CA GLU A 23 -21.32 -14.89 11.99
C GLU A 23 -21.08 -15.41 13.41
N GLY A 24 -21.70 -16.55 13.79
CA GLY A 24 -21.52 -17.16 15.11
C GLY A 24 -20.18 -17.87 15.27
N ASN A 25 -19.48 -18.17 14.18
CA ASN A 25 -18.22 -18.89 14.19
C ASN A 25 -17.03 -17.92 14.30
N MET A 26 -16.31 -18.01 15.43
CA MET A 26 -15.12 -17.20 15.71
C MET A 26 -14.05 -17.30 14.59
N LEU A 27 -13.86 -18.48 13.98
CA LEU A 27 -12.87 -18.66 12.92
C LEU A 27 -13.25 -17.89 11.65
N HIS A 28 -14.53 -17.87 11.29
CA HIS A 28 -15.03 -17.11 10.15
C HIS A 28 -14.90 -15.59 10.38
N GLN A 29 -15.17 -15.10 11.61
CA GLN A 29 -14.96 -13.69 11.95
C GLN A 29 -13.49 -13.28 11.85
N ILE A 30 -12.57 -14.10 12.36
CA ILE A 30 -11.12 -13.83 12.26
C ILE A 30 -10.68 -13.81 10.79
N LEU A 31 -11.19 -14.74 9.97
CA LEU A 31 -10.91 -14.74 8.54
C LEU A 31 -11.41 -13.46 7.87
N ALA A 32 -12.66 -13.05 8.14
CA ALA A 32 -13.27 -11.86 7.53
C ALA A 32 -12.65 -10.53 7.96
N THR A 33 -12.33 -10.38 9.25
CA THR A 33 -11.96 -9.07 9.83
C THR A 33 -10.45 -8.82 9.82
N LEU A 34 -9.63 -9.87 9.90
CA LEU A 34 -8.18 -9.73 10.06
C LEU A 34 -7.41 -10.30 8.86
N ARG A 35 -7.72 -11.52 8.43
CA ARG A 35 -6.87 -12.24 7.47
C ARG A 35 -7.19 -11.89 6.02
N ALA A 36 -8.47 -11.93 5.64
CA ALA A 36 -8.89 -11.65 4.27
C ALA A 36 -8.54 -10.21 3.85
N PRO A 37 -8.83 -9.16 4.65
CA PRO A 37 -8.49 -7.79 4.26
C PRO A 37 -6.98 -7.61 4.08
N ARG A 38 -6.17 -8.21 4.96
CA ARG A 38 -4.70 -8.16 4.88
C ARG A 38 -4.15 -8.93 3.68
N ALA A 39 -4.72 -10.08 3.36
CA ALA A 39 -4.34 -10.86 2.18
C ALA A 39 -4.67 -10.09 0.88
N TYR A 40 -5.87 -9.53 0.77
CA TYR A 40 -6.27 -8.71 -0.37
C TYR A 40 -5.38 -7.47 -0.51
N ALA A 41 -5.15 -6.74 0.59
CA ALA A 41 -4.25 -5.60 0.57
C ALA A 41 -2.82 -6.00 0.14
N GLY A 42 -2.30 -7.11 0.65
CA GLY A 42 -0.97 -7.62 0.28
C GLY A 42 -0.86 -7.92 -1.22
N VAL A 43 -1.86 -8.60 -1.80
CA VAL A 43 -1.88 -8.91 -3.24
C VAL A 43 -1.99 -7.64 -4.07
N LEU A 44 -2.90 -6.72 -3.72
CA LEU A 44 -3.09 -5.47 -4.46
C LEU A 44 -1.88 -4.55 -4.39
N ILE A 45 -1.28 -4.38 -3.22
CA ILE A 45 -0.06 -3.58 -3.03
C ILE A 45 1.10 -4.23 -3.79
N GLY A 46 1.28 -5.54 -3.68
CA GLY A 46 2.34 -6.27 -4.38
C GLY A 46 2.22 -6.16 -5.91
N ALA A 47 1.02 -6.33 -6.45
CA ALA A 47 0.76 -6.17 -7.89
C ALA A 47 1.05 -4.73 -8.35
N SER A 48 0.60 -3.73 -7.59
CA SER A 48 0.84 -2.31 -7.91
C SER A 48 2.34 -1.97 -7.90
N LEU A 49 3.09 -2.48 -6.91
CA LEU A 49 4.53 -2.30 -6.83
C LEU A 49 5.27 -3.00 -7.99
N ALA A 50 4.84 -4.20 -8.37
CA ALA A 50 5.41 -4.92 -9.52
C ALA A 50 5.22 -4.16 -10.83
N VAL A 51 4.00 -3.66 -11.09
CA VAL A 51 3.70 -2.84 -12.27
C VAL A 51 4.53 -1.55 -12.27
N SER A 52 4.56 -0.84 -11.14
CA SER A 52 5.36 0.38 -10.98
C SER A 52 6.86 0.13 -11.19
N GLY A 53 7.39 -0.99 -10.70
CA GLY A 53 8.75 -1.46 -10.91
C GLY A 53 9.07 -1.66 -12.39
N VAL A 54 8.27 -2.46 -13.09
CA VAL A 54 8.45 -2.74 -14.52
C VAL A 54 8.35 -1.47 -15.36
N LEU A 55 7.41 -0.57 -15.05
CA LEU A 55 7.28 0.72 -15.75
C LEU A 55 8.53 1.59 -15.55
N MET A 56 9.04 1.67 -14.32
CA MET A 56 10.24 2.45 -14.03
C MET A 56 11.48 1.87 -14.72
N GLN A 57 11.65 0.55 -14.69
CA GLN A 57 12.73 -0.14 -15.38
C GLN A 57 12.65 0.05 -16.90
N GLY A 58 11.44 0.00 -17.47
CA GLY A 58 11.20 0.23 -18.90
C GLY A 58 11.48 1.66 -19.34
N LEU A 59 11.02 2.65 -18.56
CA LEU A 59 11.21 4.07 -18.86
C LEU A 59 12.70 4.47 -18.78
N THR A 60 13.39 4.00 -17.75
CA THR A 60 14.81 4.31 -17.52
C THR A 60 15.76 3.42 -18.32
N ARG A 61 15.25 2.33 -18.92
CA ARG A 61 16.04 1.27 -19.55
C ARG A 61 17.14 0.73 -18.61
N ASN A 62 16.85 0.72 -17.32
CA ASN A 62 17.77 0.28 -16.27
C ASN A 62 17.07 -0.75 -15.38
N PRO A 63 17.52 -2.03 -15.39
CA PRO A 63 16.91 -3.08 -14.58
C PRO A 63 17.07 -2.86 -13.07
N LEU A 64 17.98 -1.98 -12.63
CA LEU A 64 18.16 -1.61 -11.23
C LEU A 64 17.30 -0.41 -10.80
N ALA A 65 16.55 0.20 -11.72
CA ALA A 65 15.69 1.32 -11.38
C ALA A 65 14.49 0.86 -10.52
N SER A 66 14.16 1.68 -9.53
CA SER A 66 13.06 1.44 -8.60
C SER A 66 12.15 2.67 -8.53
N PRO A 67 10.82 2.50 -8.43
CA PRO A 67 9.87 3.59 -8.27
C PRO A 67 10.05 4.35 -6.94
N SER A 68 10.77 3.77 -5.97
CA SER A 68 11.10 4.44 -4.70
C SER A 68 11.95 5.71 -4.88
N ILE A 69 12.65 5.86 -6.02
CA ILE A 69 13.49 7.01 -6.34
C ILE A 69 12.65 8.28 -6.60
N LEU A 70 11.34 8.15 -6.89
CA LEU A 70 10.45 9.28 -7.17
C LEU A 70 10.12 10.16 -5.93
N GLY A 71 10.64 9.86 -4.74
CA GLY A 71 10.40 10.64 -3.53
C GLY A 71 9.03 10.43 -2.86
N ILE A 72 8.14 9.65 -3.48
CA ILE A 72 6.77 9.36 -3.00
C ILE A 72 6.76 8.86 -1.54
N ASN A 73 7.62 7.90 -1.21
CA ASN A 73 7.69 7.33 0.15
C ASN A 73 8.16 8.37 1.19
N ALA A 74 9.12 9.21 0.81
CA ALA A 74 9.64 10.25 1.70
C ALA A 74 8.58 11.34 1.95
N GLY A 75 7.84 11.75 0.91
CA GLY A 75 6.73 12.69 1.02
C GLY A 75 5.61 12.17 1.93
N ALA A 76 5.19 10.91 1.74
CA ALA A 76 4.18 10.29 2.58
C ALA A 76 4.61 10.23 4.06
N ALA A 77 5.85 9.79 4.33
CA ALA A 77 6.39 9.70 5.68
C ALA A 77 6.50 11.07 6.36
N CYS A 78 6.91 12.11 5.61
CA CYS A 78 6.99 13.48 6.13
C CYS A 78 5.62 14.00 6.60
N PHE A 79 4.58 13.85 5.78
CA PHE A 79 3.24 14.33 6.15
C PHE A 79 2.61 13.52 7.28
N MET A 80 2.89 12.21 7.34
CA MET A 80 2.52 11.39 8.50
C MET A 80 3.23 11.84 9.78
N ALA A 81 4.51 12.21 9.69
CA ALA A 81 5.24 12.76 10.83
C ALA A 81 4.67 14.12 11.27
N LEU A 82 4.34 15.01 10.33
CA LEU A 82 3.68 16.30 10.62
C LEU A 82 2.32 16.12 11.31
N ALA A 83 1.53 15.14 10.88
CA ALA A 83 0.29 14.77 11.57
C ALA A 83 0.57 14.24 12.98
N SER A 84 1.59 13.39 13.13
CA SER A 84 1.96 12.76 14.41
C SER A 84 2.48 13.75 15.45
N ILE A 85 3.17 14.83 15.05
CA ILE A 85 3.63 15.88 15.98
C ILE A 85 2.53 16.89 16.32
N GLY A 86 1.32 16.74 15.75
CA GLY A 86 0.14 17.51 16.12
C GLY A 86 -0.06 18.83 15.37
N VAL A 87 0.49 18.98 14.14
CA VAL A 87 0.21 20.18 13.33
C VAL A 87 -1.31 20.30 13.09
N PRO A 88 -1.98 21.41 13.48
CA PRO A 88 -3.44 21.49 13.62
C PRO A 88 -4.26 21.10 12.39
N PHE A 89 -3.73 21.33 11.18
CA PHE A 89 -4.39 20.95 9.93
C PHE A 89 -4.20 19.45 9.61
N PHE A 90 -2.98 18.93 9.74
CA PHE A 90 -2.67 17.55 9.38
C PHE A 90 -3.14 16.55 10.44
N SER A 91 -3.17 16.93 11.72
CA SER A 91 -3.60 16.04 12.80
C SER A 91 -5.09 15.67 12.74
N GLN A 92 -5.92 16.50 12.12
CA GLN A 92 -7.37 16.28 11.98
C GLN A 92 -7.74 15.45 10.74
N LEU A 93 -6.84 15.34 9.77
CA LEU A 93 -7.06 14.58 8.54
C LEU A 93 -6.83 13.09 8.78
N ASN A 94 -7.52 12.26 8.00
CA ASN A 94 -7.26 10.82 8.00
C ASN A 94 -5.78 10.58 7.64
N PRO A 95 -5.03 9.76 8.41
CA PRO A 95 -3.62 9.48 8.14
C PRO A 95 -3.35 9.02 6.69
N ILE A 96 -4.27 8.25 6.09
CA ILE A 96 -4.15 7.80 4.71
C ILE A 96 -4.18 9.00 3.74
N ILE A 97 -5.05 9.98 3.98
CA ILE A 97 -5.15 11.19 3.15
C ILE A 97 -3.88 12.02 3.27
N ASN A 98 -3.33 12.17 4.48
CA ASN A 98 -2.06 12.86 4.68
C ASN A 98 -0.91 12.19 3.94
N ALA A 99 -0.83 10.86 4.01
CA ALA A 99 0.19 10.09 3.31
C ALA A 99 0.08 10.27 1.78
N VAL A 100 -1.14 10.18 1.23
CA VAL A 100 -1.39 10.38 -0.22
C VAL A 100 -1.04 11.81 -0.64
N PHE A 101 -1.43 12.82 0.14
CA PHE A 101 -1.14 14.21 -0.17
C PHE A 101 0.37 14.48 -0.17
N GLY A 102 1.09 13.98 0.85
CA GLY A 102 2.55 14.09 0.91
C GLY A 102 3.25 13.35 -0.22
N ALA A 103 2.77 12.15 -0.58
CA ALA A 103 3.27 11.37 -1.71
C ALA A 103 3.12 12.10 -3.04
N LEU A 104 1.92 12.63 -3.32
CA LEU A 104 1.63 13.36 -4.56
C LEU A 104 2.44 14.64 -4.67
N LEU A 105 2.53 15.41 -3.59
CA LEU A 105 3.29 16.65 -3.57
C LEU A 105 4.78 16.40 -3.81
N SER A 106 5.37 15.44 -3.09
CA SER A 106 6.79 15.12 -3.23
C SER A 106 7.10 14.50 -4.60
N GLY A 107 6.30 13.53 -5.06
CA GLY A 107 6.46 12.92 -6.38
C GLY A 107 6.33 13.94 -7.51
N GLY A 108 5.35 14.83 -7.42
CA GLY A 108 5.18 15.93 -8.38
C GLY A 108 6.37 16.89 -8.37
N ALA A 109 6.86 17.28 -7.19
CA ALA A 109 8.04 18.13 -7.07
C ALA A 109 9.30 17.48 -7.68
N VAL A 110 9.53 16.19 -7.45
CA VAL A 110 10.66 15.46 -8.05
C VAL A 110 10.52 15.39 -9.56
N MET A 111 9.32 15.14 -10.11
CA MET A 111 9.12 15.14 -11.56
C MET A 111 9.31 16.52 -12.20
N LEU A 112 8.85 17.58 -11.54
CA LEU A 112 9.03 18.96 -12.00
C LEU A 112 10.52 19.35 -12.01
N LEU A 113 11.23 19.09 -10.90
CA LEU A 113 12.66 19.40 -10.77
C LEU A 113 13.54 18.53 -11.66
N GLY A 114 13.16 17.27 -11.86
CA GLY A 114 13.85 16.32 -12.73
C GLY A 114 13.73 16.63 -14.22
N GLY A 115 13.05 17.72 -14.60
CA GLY A 115 12.97 18.18 -15.99
C GLY A 115 12.05 17.32 -16.85
N PHE A 116 11.08 16.60 -16.27
CA PHE A 116 10.15 15.77 -17.04
C PHE A 116 9.35 16.57 -18.10
N PHE A 117 9.10 17.85 -17.84
CA PHE A 117 8.47 18.79 -18.77
C PHE A 117 9.46 19.68 -19.53
N SER A 118 10.77 19.52 -19.31
CA SER A 118 11.77 20.21 -20.10
C SER A 118 11.84 19.49 -21.44
N ALA A 119 11.11 20.02 -22.42
CA ALA A 119 11.20 19.57 -23.80
C ALA A 119 12.68 19.56 -24.19
N ARG A 120 13.19 18.38 -24.59
CA ARG A 120 14.43 18.31 -25.38
C ARG A 120 14.21 19.17 -26.62
N SER A 121 14.76 20.38 -26.63
CA SER A 121 15.11 21.10 -27.85
C SER A 121 16.49 20.63 -28.29
#